data_AF-A0A4U7BRH6-F1
#
_entry.id   AF-A0A4U7BRH6-F1
#
_cell.length_a   1.000
_cell.length_b   1.000
_cell.length_c   1.000
_cell.angle_alpha   90.00
_cell.angle_beta   90.00
_cell.angle_gamma   90.00
#
_symmetry.space_group_name_H-M   'P 1'
#
loop_
_entity.id
_entity.type
_entity.pdbx_description
1 polymer ?
#
loop_
_entity_poly.entity_id
_entity_poly.type
_entity_poly.pdbx_seq_one_letter_code
_entity_poly.pdbx_strand_id
1 'polypeptide(L)'
;MAFMNLNKIFRVKYDFNLFKIEKKSDIKNIILKDYILKAYKDEFNPNGETFVYQGIKDQIFKENDEILILNISEKIIFFKNLTQNSDNFSEIQMKQSLLLSFLFFVSLFFISLFIMEFSIIDLFFLAICIIILITSSISTNLLFKHISLLKKFSKEEMKEFLKKRKNVKA
;
A
#
# COMPACT_ATOMS: atom_id res chain seq x y z
N MET A 1 -28.42 19.77 -4.80
CA MET A 1 -27.06 19.38 -5.25
C MET A 1 -26.40 18.59 -4.15
N ALA A 2 -26.44 17.27 -4.24
CA ALA A 2 -25.67 16.41 -3.35
C ALA A 2 -24.19 16.56 -3.73
N PHE A 3 -23.47 17.41 -2.99
CA PHE A 3 -22.01 17.28 -2.93
C PHE A 3 -21.74 15.92 -2.31
N MET A 4 -21.63 14.91 -3.17
CA MET A 4 -21.14 13.59 -2.85
C MET A 4 -19.85 13.81 -2.07
N ASN A 5 -19.79 13.30 -0.85
CA ASN A 5 -18.66 13.52 0.04
C ASN A 5 -17.44 12.78 -0.55
N LEU A 6 -16.78 13.39 -1.55
CA LEU A 6 -15.65 12.85 -2.31
C LEU A 6 -14.47 12.51 -1.37
N ASN A 7 -14.43 13.11 -0.18
CA ASN A 7 -13.48 12.75 0.88
C ASN A 7 -13.62 11.28 1.35
N LYS A 8 -14.75 10.60 1.15
CA LYS A 8 -14.87 9.15 1.41
C LYS A 8 -14.41 8.28 0.24
N ILE A 9 -14.52 8.77 -1.00
CA ILE A 9 -14.19 7.98 -2.19
C ILE A 9 -12.67 7.91 -2.38
N PHE A 10 -11.95 8.98 -2.06
CA PHE A 10 -10.49 9.06 -2.27
C PHE A 10 -9.63 8.77 -1.04
N ARG A 11 -10.25 8.53 0.13
CA ARG A 11 -9.49 8.29 1.36
C ARG A 11 -9.28 6.80 1.57
N VAL A 12 -8.17 6.30 1.02
CA VAL A 12 -7.66 4.97 1.31
C VAL A 12 -7.40 4.87 2.81
N LYS A 13 -8.16 4.01 3.49
CA LYS A 13 -7.98 3.74 4.91
C LYS A 13 -6.93 2.64 5.03
N TYR A 14 -5.72 3.04 5.40
CA TYR A 14 -4.69 2.10 5.76
C TYR A 14 -4.92 1.63 7.20
N ASP A 15 -4.81 0.33 7.41
CA ASP A 15 -4.71 -0.27 8.72
C ASP A 15 -3.27 -0.68 9.03
N PHE A 16 -3.00 -0.81 10.32
CA PHE A 16 -1.68 -1.05 10.88
C PHE A 16 -1.80 -2.27 11.78
N ASN A 17 -1.09 -3.33 11.42
CA ASN A 17 -1.12 -4.57 12.17
C ASN A 17 0.32 -5.01 12.47
N LEU A 18 0.54 -5.48 13.69
CA LEU A 18 1.76 -6.11 14.14
C LEU A 18 1.43 -7.57 14.46
N PHE A 19 2.18 -8.51 13.90
CA PHE A 19 1.94 -9.92 14.17
C PHE A 19 3.19 -10.76 13.95
N LYS A 20 3.15 -11.96 14.51
CA LYS A 20 4.13 -13.02 14.24
C LYS A 20 3.58 -13.97 13.18
N ILE A 21 4.40 -14.36 12.21
CA ILE A 21 3.99 -15.26 11.12
C ILE A 21 3.91 -16.70 11.66
N GLU A 22 2.72 -17.28 11.68
CA GLU A 22 2.48 -18.68 12.02
C GLU A 22 2.85 -19.59 10.85
N LYS A 23 2.29 -19.28 9.68
CA LYS A 23 2.48 -20.08 8.48
C LYS A 23 2.62 -19.18 7.26
N LYS A 24 3.54 -19.57 6.38
CA LYS A 24 3.73 -18.96 5.07
C LYS A 24 3.32 -19.96 4.00
N SER A 25 2.51 -19.51 3.04
CA SER A 25 2.19 -20.27 1.84
C SER A 25 2.55 -19.46 0.60
N ASP A 26 3.26 -20.10 -0.33
CA ASP A 26 3.67 -19.47 -1.59
C ASP A 26 2.63 -19.78 -2.66
N ILE A 27 2.05 -18.73 -3.26
CA ILE A 27 1.26 -18.87 -4.48
C ILE A 27 2.24 -18.75 -5.65
N LYS A 28 2.40 -19.85 -6.41
CA LYS A 28 3.25 -19.85 -7.60
C LYS A 28 2.65 -18.95 -8.68
N ASN A 29 3.18 -17.75 -8.82
CA ASN A 29 3.01 -16.89 -9.99
C ASN A 29 4.37 -16.73 -10.70
N ILE A 30 4.33 -16.66 -12.04
CA ILE A 30 5.55 -16.63 -12.88
C ILE A 30 6.27 -15.27 -12.79
N ILE A 31 5.53 -14.19 -12.54
CA ILE A 31 6.02 -12.80 -12.59
C ILE A 31 6.03 -12.14 -11.21
N LEU A 32 5.04 -12.46 -10.37
CA LEU A 32 4.88 -11.92 -9.02
C LEU A 32 5.01 -13.04 -8.00
N LYS A 33 5.57 -12.71 -6.83
CA LYS A 33 5.69 -13.63 -5.72
C LYS A 33 4.62 -13.29 -4.71
N ASP A 34 3.59 -14.10 -4.73
CA ASP A 34 2.40 -13.91 -3.93
C ASP A 34 2.52 -14.80 -2.68
N TYR A 35 2.54 -14.16 -1.52
CA TYR A 35 2.65 -14.82 -0.22
C TYR A 35 1.34 -14.68 0.53
N ILE A 36 0.83 -15.79 1.04
CA ILE A 36 -0.21 -15.80 2.06
C ILE A 36 0.47 -15.99 3.42
N LEU A 37 0.31 -14.99 4.29
CA LEU A 37 0.85 -14.97 5.64
C LEU A 37 -0.29 -15.13 6.63
N LYS A 38 -0.25 -16.20 7.42
CA LYS A 38 -1.18 -16.41 8.53
C LYS A 38 -0.56 -15.91 9.82
N ALA A 39 -1.25 -15.05 10.54
CA ALA A 39 -0.82 -14.55 11.83
C ALA A 39 -1.06 -15.57 12.94
N TYR A 40 -0.15 -15.63 13.92
CA TYR A 40 -0.43 -16.30 15.19
C TYR A 40 -1.65 -15.66 15.87
N LYS A 41 -2.42 -16.49 16.59
CA LYS A 41 -3.45 -16.00 17.50
C LYS A 41 -2.78 -15.39 18.72
N ASP A 42 -2.87 -14.08 18.87
CA ASP A 42 -2.31 -13.34 19.99
C ASP A 42 -3.21 -12.17 20.42
N GLU A 43 -2.77 -11.42 21.43
CA GLU A 43 -3.49 -10.24 21.95
C GLU A 43 -3.75 -9.21 20.85
N PHE A 44 -2.93 -9.15 19.79
CA PHE A 44 -3.08 -8.21 18.68
C PHE A 44 -3.94 -8.77 17.54
N ASN A 45 -3.96 -10.09 17.33
CA ASN A 45 -4.67 -10.81 16.27
C ASN A 45 -5.46 -11.99 16.85
N PRO A 46 -6.59 -11.74 17.53
CA PRO A 46 -7.33 -12.79 18.25
C PRO A 46 -7.86 -13.89 17.32
N ASN A 47 -8.14 -13.53 16.07
CA ASN A 47 -8.71 -14.45 15.08
C ASN A 47 -7.63 -15.17 14.24
N GLY A 48 -6.35 -14.79 14.35
CA GLY A 48 -5.29 -15.31 13.49
C GLY A 48 -5.51 -14.90 12.03
N GLU A 49 -5.59 -13.58 11.81
CA GLU A 49 -5.89 -12.99 10.50
C GLU A 49 -4.90 -13.44 9.42
N THR A 50 -5.39 -13.48 8.18
CA THR A 50 -4.59 -13.85 7.02
C THR A 50 -4.34 -12.62 6.18
N PHE A 51 -3.10 -12.44 5.74
CA PHE A 51 -2.67 -11.33 4.93
C PHE A 51 -2.02 -11.81 3.64
N VAL A 52 -2.24 -11.06 2.57
CA VAL A 52 -1.67 -11.36 1.25
C VAL A 52 -0.66 -10.29 0.87
N TYR A 53 0.55 -10.72 0.54
CA TYR A 53 1.59 -9.84 0.02
C TYR A 53 1.95 -10.23 -1.41
N GLN A 54 2.01 -9.25 -2.30
CA GLN A 54 2.39 -9.43 -3.71
C GLN A 54 3.67 -8.64 -3.98
N GLY A 55 4.79 -9.35 -4.01
CA GLY A 55 6.11 -8.76 -4.07
C GLY A 55 6.92 -9.18 -5.29
N ILE A 56 8.05 -8.49 -5.48
CA ILE A 56 9.04 -8.86 -6.49
C ILE A 56 10.15 -9.73 -5.89
N LYS A 57 10.49 -9.50 -4.61
CA LYS A 57 11.58 -10.23 -3.95
C LYS A 57 11.13 -11.63 -3.49
N ASP A 58 12.03 -12.59 -3.69
CA ASP A 58 11.89 -13.94 -3.16
C ASP A 58 12.35 -14.03 -1.68
N GLN A 59 11.77 -14.97 -0.94
CA GLN A 59 12.20 -15.38 0.42
C GLN A 59 12.26 -14.27 1.50
N ILE A 60 11.40 -13.27 1.37
CA ILE A 60 11.36 -12.12 2.31
C ILE A 60 10.86 -12.52 3.71
N PHE A 61 10.00 -13.54 3.78
CA PHE A 61 9.35 -13.97 5.02
C PHE A 61 9.76 -15.38 5.39
N LYS A 62 9.98 -15.58 6.70
CA LYS A 62 10.15 -16.88 7.36
C LYS A 62 9.06 -17.06 8.41
N GLU A 63 8.73 -18.31 8.70
CA GLU A 63 7.90 -18.62 9.86
C GLU A 63 8.55 -18.08 11.13
N ASN A 64 7.74 -17.63 12.08
CA ASN A 64 8.14 -16.95 13.30
C ASN A 64 8.72 -15.54 13.15
N ASP A 65 8.79 -14.96 11.95
CA ASP A 65 9.15 -13.55 11.81
C ASP A 65 8.09 -12.66 12.47
N GLU A 66 8.54 -11.62 13.15
CA GLU A 66 7.67 -10.56 13.68
C GLU A 66 7.65 -9.42 12.65
N ILE A 67 6.47 -9.13 12.12
CA ILE A 67 6.30 -8.19 11.02
C ILE A 67 5.28 -7.11 11.38
N LEU A 68 5.65 -5.87 11.06
CA LEU A 68 4.77 -4.72 11.11
C LEU A 68 4.30 -4.43 9.68
N ILE A 69 2.99 -4.37 9.47
CA ILE A 69 2.41 -4.14 8.15
C ILE A 69 1.55 -2.88 8.11
N LEU A 70 1.53 -2.28 6.93
CA LEU A 70 0.50 -1.36 6.48
C LEU A 70 -0.35 -2.10 5.44
N ASN A 71 -1.64 -2.26 5.70
CA ASN A 71 -2.54 -3.01 4.84
C ASN A 71 -3.77 -2.22 4.43
N ILE A 72 -4.34 -2.64 3.31
CA ILE A 72 -5.70 -2.27 2.89
C ILE A 72 -6.49 -3.57 2.87
N SER A 73 -7.47 -3.69 3.77
CA SER A 73 -8.14 -4.97 4.03
C SER A 73 -7.10 -6.05 4.37
N GLU A 74 -7.02 -7.14 3.60
CA GLU A 74 -6.05 -8.22 3.83
C GLU A 74 -4.74 -8.04 3.04
N LYS A 75 -4.68 -7.05 2.13
CA LYS A 75 -3.52 -6.85 1.25
C LYS A 75 -2.45 -6.01 1.92
N ILE A 76 -1.25 -6.56 2.03
CA ILE A 76 -0.06 -5.86 2.53
C ILE A 76 0.45 -4.90 1.45
N ILE A 77 0.53 -3.63 1.80
CA ILE A 77 1.13 -2.57 0.97
C ILE A 77 2.58 -2.35 1.38
N PHE A 78 2.81 -2.17 2.68
CA PHE A 78 4.15 -2.02 3.26
C PHE A 78 4.35 -3.06 4.36
N PHE A 79 5.55 -3.59 4.47
CA PHE A 79 5.99 -4.35 5.64
C PHE A 79 7.36 -3.87 6.11
N LYS A 80 7.57 -4.00 7.42
CA LYS A 80 8.86 -3.95 8.08
C LYS A 80 9.02 -5.25 8.86
N ASN A 81 9.92 -6.10 8.40
CA ASN A 81 10.28 -7.34 9.08
C ASN A 81 11.26 -6.99 10.21
N LEU A 82 10.79 -7.10 11.45
CA LEU A 82 11.56 -6.72 12.63
C LEU A 82 12.63 -7.77 12.97
N THR A 83 12.40 -9.03 12.60
CA THR A 83 13.35 -10.13 12.83
C THR A 83 14.52 -10.07 11.85
N GLN A 84 14.24 -9.85 10.57
CA GLN A 84 15.26 -9.84 9.50
C GLN A 84 15.78 -8.44 9.16
N ASN A 85 15.27 -7.40 9.85
CA ASN A 85 15.57 -6.00 9.59
C ASN A 85 15.47 -5.61 8.11
N SER A 86 14.38 -6.02 7.46
CA SER A 86 14.13 -5.79 6.04
C SER A 86 12.78 -5.12 5.82
N ASP A 87 12.65 -4.36 4.73
CA ASP A 87 11.41 -3.72 4.33
C ASP A 87 11.23 -3.76 2.80
N ASN A 88 10.02 -3.45 2.33
CA ASN A 88 9.72 -3.27 0.91
C ASN A 88 9.62 -1.81 0.48
N PHE A 89 10.24 -0.88 1.20
CA PHE A 89 10.11 0.55 0.88
C PHE A 89 10.59 0.88 -0.52
N SER A 90 11.74 0.34 -0.92
CA SER A 90 12.29 0.56 -2.27
C SER A 90 11.37 0.00 -3.36
N GLU A 91 10.70 -1.12 -3.09
CA GLU A 91 9.73 -1.70 -4.03
C GLU A 91 8.49 -0.81 -4.18
N ILE A 92 7.99 -0.25 -3.08
CA ILE A 92 6.87 0.71 -3.13
C ILE A 92 7.29 1.97 -3.88
N GLN A 93 8.48 2.51 -3.61
CA GLN A 93 8.99 3.67 -4.32
C GLN A 93 9.07 3.43 -5.83
N MET A 94 9.60 2.28 -6.24
CA MET A 94 9.67 1.89 -7.65
C MET A 94 8.29 1.76 -8.28
N LYS A 95 7.35 1.04 -7.64
CA LYS A 95 5.97 0.84 -8.13
C LYS A 95 5.24 2.18 -8.31
N GLN A 96 5.33 3.07 -7.33
CA GLN A 96 4.68 4.39 -7.41
C GLN A 96 5.35 5.31 -8.43
N SER A 97 6.69 5.28 -8.52
CA SER A 97 7.43 6.04 -9.53
C SER A 97 7.03 5.61 -10.94
N LEU A 98 6.99 4.30 -11.19
CA LEU A 98 6.58 3.74 -12.49
C LEU A 98 5.14 4.15 -12.85
N LEU A 99 4.21 4.07 -11.90
CA LEU A 99 2.82 4.50 -12.10
C LEU A 99 2.73 5.99 -12.45
N LEU A 100 3.41 6.85 -11.69
CA LEU A 100 3.39 8.30 -11.91
C LEU A 100 4.06 8.68 -13.24
N SER A 101 5.20 8.06 -13.57
CA SER A 101 5.86 8.25 -14.85
C SER A 101 4.96 7.83 -16.01
N PHE A 102 4.31 6.66 -15.92
CA PHE A 102 3.37 6.20 -16.93
C PHE A 102 2.23 7.20 -17.14
N LEU A 103 1.56 7.63 -16.06
CA LEU A 103 0.48 8.61 -16.14
C LEU A 103 0.93 9.95 -16.71
N PHE A 104 2.16 10.39 -16.38
CA PHE A 104 2.75 11.60 -16.91
C PHE A 104 2.99 11.49 -18.43
N PHE A 105 3.61 10.41 -18.90
CA PHE A 105 3.84 10.19 -20.34
C PHE A 105 2.54 10.04 -21.13
N VAL A 106 1.54 9.36 -20.57
CA VAL A 106 0.20 9.27 -21.19
C VAL A 106 -0.44 10.65 -21.28
N SER A 107 -0.31 11.49 -20.25
CA SER A 107 -0.81 12.87 -20.29
C SER A 107 -0.10 13.69 -21.38
N LEU A 108 1.22 13.57 -21.50
CA LEU A 108 1.99 14.23 -22.57
C LEU A 108 1.58 13.75 -23.96
N PHE A 109 1.30 12.46 -24.12
CA PHE A 109 0.80 11.90 -25.38
C PHE A 109 -0.53 12.56 -25.78
N PHE A 110 -1.51 12.67 -24.89
CA PHE A 110 -2.77 13.35 -25.20
C PHE A 110 -2.61 14.85 -25.44
N ILE A 111 -1.67 15.52 -24.76
CA ILE A 111 -1.31 16.92 -25.07
C ILE A 111 -0.75 17.03 -26.49
N SER A 112 0.10 16.10 -26.91
CA SER A 112 0.66 16.11 -28.27
C SER A 112 -0.39 15.90 -29.34
N LEU A 113 -1.35 14.99 -29.11
CA LEU A 113 -2.50 14.79 -30.01
C LEU A 113 -3.33 16.06 -30.14
N PHE A 114 -3.64 16.70 -29.02
CA PHE A 114 -4.40 17.95 -28.98
C PHE A 114 -3.77 19.08 -29.84
N ILE A 115 -2.43 19.16 -29.89
CA ILE A 115 -1.71 20.17 -30.67
C ILE A 115 -1.73 19.84 -32.17
N MET A 116 -1.72 18.56 -32.55
CA MET A 116 -1.64 18.13 -33.96
C MET A 116 -3.02 18.06 -34.62
N GLU A 117 -3.99 17.41 -33.98
CA GLU A 117 -5.36 17.27 -34.48
C GLU A 117 -6.34 17.39 -33.30
N PHE A 118 -7.14 18.46 -33.31
CA PHE A 118 -8.07 18.73 -32.21
C PHE A 118 -9.27 17.78 -32.27
N SER A 119 -9.33 16.84 -31.31
CA SER A 119 -10.53 16.05 -31.03
C SER A 119 -11.01 16.28 -29.60
N ILE A 120 -12.32 16.50 -29.44
CA ILE A 120 -12.97 16.62 -28.12
C ILE A 120 -12.77 15.35 -27.29
N ILE A 121 -12.65 14.19 -27.95
CA ILE A 121 -12.41 12.90 -27.30
C ILE A 121 -11.03 12.90 -26.61
N ASP A 122 -10.01 13.45 -27.26
CA ASP A 122 -8.65 13.51 -26.69
C ASP A 122 -8.59 14.45 -25.49
N LEU A 123 -9.33 15.57 -25.54
CA LEU A 123 -9.45 16.48 -24.39
C LEU A 123 -10.11 15.79 -23.19
N PHE A 124 -11.13 14.96 -23.42
CA PHE A 124 -11.79 14.19 -22.36
C PHE A 124 -10.82 13.20 -21.72
N PHE A 125 -10.04 12.45 -22.52
CA PHE A 125 -9.03 11.54 -22.00
C PHE A 125 -7.90 12.28 -21.28
N LEU A 126 -7.43 13.41 -21.80
CA LEU A 126 -6.46 14.26 -21.13
C LEU A 126 -6.94 14.69 -19.74
N ALA A 127 -8.18 15.14 -19.63
CA ALA A 127 -8.77 15.54 -18.35
C ALA A 127 -8.79 14.38 -17.35
N ILE A 128 -9.17 13.17 -17.78
CA ILE A 128 -9.12 11.96 -16.95
C ILE A 128 -7.69 11.66 -16.50
N CYS A 129 -6.72 11.68 -17.42
CA CYS A 129 -5.31 11.42 -17.11
C CYS A 129 -4.76 12.41 -16.07
N ILE A 130 -5.07 13.70 -16.21
CA ILE A 130 -4.65 14.73 -15.25
C ILE A 130 -5.28 14.49 -13.87
N ILE A 131 -6.58 14.19 -13.81
CA ILE A 131 -7.28 13.91 -12.54
C ILE A 131 -6.67 12.68 -11.85
N ILE A 132 -6.41 11.61 -12.60
CA ILE A 132 -5.78 10.39 -12.07
C ILE A 132 -4.34 10.68 -11.62
N LEU A 133 -3.57 11.47 -12.37
CA LEU A 133 -2.20 11.85 -12.02
C LEU A 133 -2.14 12.65 -10.72
N ILE A 134 -2.99 13.65 -10.56
CA ILE A 134 -3.08 14.47 -9.34
C ILE A 134 -3.47 13.58 -8.15
N THR A 135 -4.52 12.77 -8.30
CA THR A 135 -5.03 11.90 -7.23
C THR A 135 -3.98 10.85 -6.82
N SER A 136 -3.28 10.26 -7.79
CA SER A 136 -2.20 9.29 -7.56
C SER A 136 -1.00 9.93 -6.86
N SER A 137 -0.66 11.17 -7.23
CA SER A 137 0.42 11.94 -6.59
C SER A 137 0.11 12.24 -5.13
N ILE A 138 -1.10 12.70 -4.83
CA ILE A 138 -1.57 12.93 -3.46
C ILE A 138 -1.54 11.62 -2.65
N SER A 139 -2.08 10.55 -3.22
CA SER A 139 -2.12 9.22 -2.58
C SER A 139 -0.72 8.68 -2.27
N THR A 140 0.22 8.85 -3.21
CA THR A 140 1.62 8.45 -3.05
C THR A 140 2.30 9.24 -1.94
N ASN A 141 2.12 10.56 -1.92
CA ASN A 141 2.66 11.41 -0.86
C ASN A 141 2.12 11.04 0.53
N LEU A 142 0.82 10.74 0.62
CA LEU A 142 0.23 10.26 1.86
C LEU A 142 0.84 8.91 2.25
N LEU A 143 0.94 7.95 1.34
CA LEU A 143 1.57 6.65 1.61
C LEU A 143 2.99 6.80 2.17
N PHE A 144 3.82 7.63 1.54
CA PHE A 144 5.19 7.87 2.02
C PHE A 144 5.24 8.58 3.38
N LYS A 145 4.29 9.47 3.68
CA LYS A 145 4.15 10.03 5.04
C LYS A 145 3.86 8.94 6.07
N HIS A 146 2.92 8.04 5.78
CA HIS A 146 2.60 6.92 6.69
C HIS A 146 3.80 5.97 6.87
N ILE A 147 4.52 5.63 5.79
CA ILE A 147 5.71 4.78 5.87
C ILE A 147 6.83 5.47 6.65
N SER A 148 7.06 6.78 6.43
CA SER A 148 8.06 7.55 7.17
C SER A 148 7.77 7.55 8.67
N LEU A 149 6.51 7.69 9.06
CA LEU A 149 6.10 7.54 10.46
C LEU A 149 6.42 6.14 10.96
N LEU A 150 6.00 5.08 10.25
CA LEU A 150 6.27 3.68 10.63
C LEU A 150 7.75 3.35 10.77
N LYS A 151 8.61 3.94 9.95
CA LYS A 151 10.05 3.73 10.03
C LYS A 151 10.65 4.29 11.32
N LYS A 152 10.11 5.42 11.81
CA LYS A 152 10.60 6.13 13.01
C LYS A 152 10.18 5.48 14.32
N PHE A 153 9.03 4.82 14.35
CA PHE A 153 8.53 4.21 15.58
C PHE A 153 9.39 3.03 16.04
N SER A 154 9.65 2.99 17.35
CA SER A 154 10.22 1.82 18.01
C SER A 154 9.18 0.71 18.12
N LYS A 155 9.65 -0.51 18.37
CA LYS A 155 8.79 -1.68 18.51
C LYS A 155 7.84 -1.53 19.71
N GLU A 156 8.36 -1.00 20.80
CA GLU A 156 7.66 -0.78 22.08
C GLU A 156 6.57 0.29 21.92
N GLU A 157 6.92 1.44 21.32
CA GLU A 157 5.96 2.51 21.02
C GLU A 157 4.82 2.02 20.14
N MET A 158 5.13 1.13 19.18
CA MET A 158 4.13 0.61 18.26
C MET A 158 3.18 -0.40 18.94
N LYS A 159 3.70 -1.21 19.87
CA LYS A 159 2.87 -2.08 20.73
C LYS A 159 1.94 -1.24 21.61
N GLU A 160 2.45 -0.19 22.24
CA GLU A 160 1.62 0.72 23.04
C GLU A 160 0.54 1.42 22.21
N PHE A 161 0.89 1.90 21.02
CA PHE A 161 -0.05 2.54 20.11
C PHE A 161 -1.19 1.58 19.71
N LEU A 162 -0.86 0.33 19.36
CA LEU A 162 -1.85 -0.68 19.00
C LEU A 162 -2.74 -1.08 20.18
N LYS A 163 -2.18 -1.20 21.40
CA LYS A 163 -2.97 -1.45 22.62
C LYS A 163 -3.97 -0.32 22.89
N LYS A 164 -3.53 0.95 22.83
CA LYS A 164 -4.41 2.12 22.98
C LYS A 164 -5.52 2.13 21.92
N ARG A 165 -5.21 1.81 20.66
CA ARG A 165 -6.20 1.80 19.56
C ARG A 165 -7.24 0.68 19.73
N LYS A 166 -6.88 -0.48 20.29
CA LYS A 166 -7.84 -1.54 20.61
C LYS A 166 -8.81 -1.14 21.72
N ASN A 167 -8.31 -0.51 22.78
CA ASN A 167 -9.13 -0.09 23.92
C ASN A 167 -10.15 1.00 23.56
N VAL A 168 -9.94 1.76 22.47
CA VAL A 168 -10.89 2.76 21.96
C VAL A 168 -11.96 2.15 21.05
N LYS A 169 -11.74 0.92 20.54
CA LYS A 169 -12.69 0.19 19.68
C LYS A 169 -13.53 -0.85 20.43
N ALA A 170 -13.18 -1.16 21.68
CA ALA A 170 -13.94 -2.03 22.59
C ALA A 170 -15.00 -1.22 23.34
#